data_AF-A0A8J4VGH1-F1
#
_entry.id   AF-A0A8J4VGH1-F1
#
_cell.length_a   1.000
_cell.length_b   1.000
_cell.length_c   1.000
_cell.angle_alpha   90.00
_cell.angle_beta   90.00
_cell.angle_gamma   90.00
#
_symmetry.space_group_name_H-M   'P 1'
#
loop_
_entity.id
_entity.type
_entity.pdbx_description
1 polymer ?
#
loop_
_entity_poly.entity_id
_entity_poly.type
_entity_poly.pdbx_seq_one_letter_code
_entity_poly.pdbx_strand_id
1 'polypeptide(L)'
;MAPPEPEGQVQQRRQPQQQGGFSSMITGVIRMAVFWYFASKFFSPKRPSGSEPSQLISNLFHKSEPLDMWLYVSEHEKFNDFANEAALMWHESNIPYAVWGSESTRSLSLKYSPSEAVKNNGSLYAHVYFARSGYPADPNDPEYQPLAAFGRTHSIVAYFPKSRADKKKSLLGNKDSDEGGTVTK
;
A
#
# COMPACT_ATOMS: atom_id res chain seq x y z
N MET A 1 -66.06 55.57 68.78
CA MET A 1 -64.92 55.73 67.85
C MET A 1 -65.11 54.69 66.76
N ALA A 2 -65.66 55.12 65.63
CA ALA A 2 -65.92 54.26 64.48
C ALA A 2 -64.71 54.25 63.55
N PRO A 3 -64.39 53.12 62.92
CA PRO A 3 -63.71 53.12 61.64
C PRO A 3 -64.62 52.54 60.52
N PRO A 4 -64.47 53.02 59.28
CA PRO A 4 -65.23 52.57 58.11
C PRO A 4 -64.58 51.38 57.37
N GLU A 5 -65.46 50.73 56.60
CA GLU A 5 -65.35 49.76 55.48
C GLU A 5 -64.40 50.19 54.32
N PRO A 6 -64.33 49.46 53.17
CA PRO A 6 -64.20 48.01 52.96
C PRO A 6 -63.15 47.63 51.86
N GLU A 7 -62.92 46.33 51.76
CA GLU A 7 -62.70 45.49 50.56
C GLU A 7 -61.94 46.02 49.33
N GLY A 8 -60.87 45.28 49.00
CA GLY A 8 -60.45 45.03 47.63
C GLY A 8 -60.21 43.53 47.42
N GLN A 9 -61.16 42.84 46.78
CA GLN A 9 -60.95 41.53 46.17
C GLN A 9 -60.01 41.68 44.96
N VAL A 10 -59.11 40.71 44.69
CA VAL A 10 -59.10 39.92 43.44
C VAL A 10 -58.38 38.59 43.69
N GLN A 11 -58.90 37.59 42.99
CA GLN A 11 -58.79 36.15 43.03
C GLN A 11 -57.65 35.58 42.14
N GLN A 12 -57.17 34.39 42.54
CA GLN A 12 -56.60 33.28 41.73
C GLN A 12 -55.28 33.42 40.94
N ARG A 13 -54.32 32.52 41.26
CA ARG A 13 -54.12 31.25 40.49
C ARG A 13 -53.13 30.25 41.16
N ARG A 14 -53.64 29.02 41.39
CA ARG A 14 -53.04 27.65 41.32
C ARG A 14 -51.62 27.43 41.90
N GLN A 15 -51.35 26.50 42.82
CA GLN A 15 -51.78 25.10 42.91
C GLN A 15 -51.90 24.62 44.38
N PRO A 16 -52.74 23.62 44.68
CA PRO A 16 -52.84 23.05 46.01
C PRO A 16 -51.65 22.13 46.30
N GLN A 17 -50.92 22.49 47.34
CA GLN A 17 -50.13 21.60 48.16
C GLN A 17 -51.09 20.68 48.92
N GLN A 18 -51.22 19.42 48.49
CA GLN A 18 -51.77 18.38 49.35
C GLN A 18 -51.13 17.02 49.06
N GLN A 19 -50.49 16.50 50.11
CA GLN A 19 -50.57 15.13 50.59
C GLN A 19 -50.68 14.01 49.56
N GLY A 20 -49.61 13.19 49.47
CA GLY A 20 -49.67 11.96 48.71
C GLY A 20 -48.39 11.13 48.80
N GLY A 21 -48.21 10.46 49.95
CA GLY A 21 -47.62 9.13 50.06
C GLY A 21 -46.16 8.90 49.65
N PHE A 22 -45.55 7.92 50.29
CA PHE A 22 -44.28 7.29 49.92
C PHE A 22 -44.19 6.81 48.44
N SER A 23 -45.23 6.99 47.62
CA SER A 23 -45.27 6.70 46.19
C SER A 23 -44.56 7.73 45.31
N SER A 24 -44.30 8.96 45.79
CA SER A 24 -43.59 9.99 45.02
C SER A 24 -42.05 9.84 45.05
N MET A 25 -41.51 9.08 46.01
CA MET A 25 -40.07 8.80 46.11
C MET A 25 -39.67 7.58 45.26
N ILE A 26 -40.55 6.58 45.16
CA ILE A 26 -40.29 5.33 44.41
C ILE A 26 -40.41 5.54 42.89
N THR A 27 -41.35 6.38 42.44
CA THR A 27 -41.46 6.75 41.01
C THR A 27 -40.25 7.56 40.51
N GLY A 28 -39.58 8.31 41.40
CA GLY A 28 -38.32 9.00 41.09
C GLY A 28 -37.15 8.03 40.88
N VAL A 29 -37.01 7.01 41.74
CA VAL A 29 -35.95 5.99 41.64
C VAL A 29 -36.15 5.10 40.42
N ILE A 30 -37.39 4.70 40.11
CA ILE A 30 -37.68 3.90 38.90
C ILE A 30 -37.36 4.72 37.64
N ARG A 31 -37.73 6.01 37.58
CA ARG A 31 -37.36 6.87 36.45
C ARG A 31 -35.86 7.08 36.35
N MET A 32 -35.14 7.22 37.47
CA MET A 32 -33.68 7.29 37.48
C MET A 32 -33.03 5.99 37.00
N ALA A 33 -33.53 4.82 37.41
CA ALA A 33 -33.02 3.52 36.96
C ALA A 33 -33.28 3.29 35.47
N VAL A 34 -34.45 3.69 34.96
CA VAL A 34 -34.78 3.60 33.53
C VAL A 34 -33.92 4.58 32.72
N PHE A 35 -33.78 5.83 33.16
CA PHE A 35 -32.87 6.80 32.52
C PHE A 35 -31.41 6.32 32.55
N TRP A 36 -30.95 5.75 33.66
CA TRP A 36 -29.60 5.20 33.78
C TRP A 36 -29.40 3.98 32.89
N TYR A 37 -30.40 3.11 32.75
CA TYR A 37 -30.40 1.97 31.84
C TYR A 37 -30.29 2.42 30.37
N PHE A 38 -31.11 3.38 29.93
CA PHE A 38 -31.02 3.93 28.58
C PHE A 38 -29.73 4.76 28.36
N ALA A 39 -29.30 5.54 29.35
CA ALA A 39 -28.03 6.26 29.29
C ALA A 39 -26.84 5.31 29.21
N SER A 40 -26.86 4.17 29.91
CA SER A 40 -25.80 3.16 29.81
C SER A 40 -25.76 2.50 28.42
N LYS A 41 -26.89 2.41 27.71
CA LYS A 41 -26.96 1.89 26.34
C LYS A 41 -26.43 2.85 25.28
N PHE A 42 -26.55 4.17 25.48
CA PHE A 42 -26.08 5.19 24.53
C PHE A 42 -24.73 5.84 24.91
N PHE A 43 -24.37 5.83 26.18
CA PHE A 43 -23.14 6.39 26.75
C PHE A 43 -22.28 5.33 27.46
N SER A 44 -22.39 4.07 27.06
CA SER A 44 -21.36 3.07 27.40
C SER A 44 -20.00 3.66 27.01
N PRO A 45 -19.02 3.77 27.93
CA PRO A 45 -17.68 4.16 27.57
C PRO A 45 -17.26 3.17 26.50
N LYS A 46 -17.06 3.62 25.26
CA LYS A 46 -16.29 2.84 24.31
C LYS A 46 -14.99 2.56 25.06
N ARG A 47 -14.77 1.30 25.46
CA ARG A 47 -13.44 0.87 25.88
C ARG A 47 -12.51 1.47 24.84
N PRO A 48 -11.50 2.28 25.19
CA PRO A 48 -10.45 2.54 24.23
C PRO A 48 -10.02 1.13 23.83
N SER A 49 -10.37 0.72 22.62
CA SER A 49 -9.97 -0.54 22.03
C SER A 49 -8.48 -0.56 22.23
N GLY A 50 -8.06 -1.32 23.24
CA GLY A 50 -6.77 -1.15 23.87
C GLY A 50 -5.73 -1.38 22.82
N SER A 51 -5.02 -0.31 22.45
CA SER A 51 -3.61 -0.31 22.07
C SER A 51 -3.08 -1.44 21.18
N GLU A 52 -3.90 -2.07 20.36
CA GLU A 52 -3.41 -2.78 19.20
C GLU A 52 -3.14 -1.68 18.19
N PRO A 53 -1.86 -1.35 17.90
CA PRO A 53 -1.58 -0.46 16.78
C PRO A 53 -2.33 -1.06 15.61
N SER A 54 -3.17 -0.28 14.93
CA SER A 54 -3.78 -0.70 13.68
C SER A 54 -2.65 -1.30 12.86
N GLN A 55 -2.63 -2.63 12.69
CA GLN A 55 -1.62 -3.30 11.88
C GLN A 55 -1.97 -2.93 10.44
N LEU A 56 -1.51 -1.75 10.03
CA LEU A 56 -1.75 -1.19 8.70
C LEU A 56 -0.93 -1.95 7.65
N ILE A 57 0.06 -2.74 8.08
CA ILE A 57 0.92 -3.56 7.24
C ILE A 57 1.16 -4.93 7.89
N SER A 58 1.00 -5.99 7.10
CA SER A 58 1.35 -7.36 7.45
C SER A 58 2.17 -7.97 6.31
N ASN A 59 2.98 -8.98 6.62
CA ASN A 59 3.66 -9.75 5.57
C ASN A 59 2.63 -10.55 4.77
N LEU A 60 2.87 -10.64 3.46
CA LEU A 60 2.03 -11.41 2.55
C LEU A 60 2.18 -12.94 2.76
N PHE A 61 3.35 -13.37 3.24
CA PHE A 61 3.70 -14.77 3.48
C PHE A 61 4.14 -15.00 4.92
N HIS A 62 3.83 -16.19 5.43
CA HIS A 62 4.26 -16.65 6.75
C HIS A 62 5.68 -17.22 6.69
N LYS A 63 6.42 -17.11 7.79
CA LYS A 63 7.73 -17.74 7.90
C LYS A 63 7.63 -19.24 7.63
N SER A 64 8.56 -19.78 6.85
CA SER A 64 8.62 -21.17 6.40
C SER A 64 7.50 -21.60 5.44
N GLU A 65 6.67 -20.66 4.95
CA GLU A 65 5.71 -20.96 3.89
C GLU A 65 6.48 -21.29 2.59
N PRO A 66 6.13 -22.39 1.91
CA PRO A 66 6.81 -22.79 0.68
C PRO A 66 6.39 -21.88 -0.48
N LEU A 67 7.37 -21.36 -1.19
CA LEU A 67 7.19 -20.54 -2.40
C LEU A 67 7.79 -21.25 -3.61
N ASP A 68 7.16 -21.09 -4.76
CA ASP A 68 7.70 -21.49 -6.05
C ASP A 68 8.23 -20.24 -6.77
N MET A 69 9.37 -20.36 -7.44
CA MET A 69 10.07 -19.28 -8.12
C MET A 69 10.22 -19.61 -9.60
N TRP A 70 9.94 -18.62 -10.46
CA TRP A 70 10.23 -18.67 -11.89
C TRP A 70 11.05 -17.46 -12.30
N LEU A 71 12.12 -17.68 -13.06
CA LEU A 71 12.93 -16.66 -13.70
C LEU A 71 12.78 -16.79 -15.22
N TYR A 72 12.15 -15.81 -15.83
CA TYR A 72 12.04 -15.67 -17.27
C TYR A 72 13.02 -14.62 -17.77
N VAL A 73 13.55 -14.82 -18.98
CA VAL A 73 14.35 -13.81 -19.67
C VAL A 73 13.66 -13.45 -20.97
N SER A 74 13.43 -12.15 -21.18
CA SER A 74 12.75 -11.64 -22.36
C SER A 74 13.27 -10.27 -22.79
N GLU A 75 13.03 -9.89 -24.04
CA GLU A 75 13.38 -8.57 -24.58
C GLU A 75 12.29 -7.52 -24.29
N HIS A 76 11.20 -7.91 -23.62
CA HIS A 76 10.08 -7.04 -23.28
C HIS A 76 10.17 -6.59 -21.82
N GLU A 77 9.93 -5.31 -21.57
CA GLU A 77 9.96 -4.78 -20.20
C GLU A 77 8.82 -5.35 -19.32
N LYS A 78 7.66 -5.58 -19.94
CA LYS A 78 6.52 -6.27 -19.33
C LYS A 78 6.44 -7.68 -19.88
N PHE A 79 6.40 -8.65 -18.99
CA PHE A 79 6.29 -10.05 -19.34
C PHE A 79 4.86 -10.55 -19.15
N ASN A 80 4.37 -11.30 -20.13
CA ASN A 80 3.01 -11.83 -20.20
C ASN A 80 2.93 -13.22 -20.86
N ASP A 81 4.08 -13.86 -21.12
CA ASP A 81 4.18 -15.11 -21.88
C ASP A 81 4.63 -16.28 -21.00
N PHE A 82 3.86 -16.56 -19.95
CA PHE A 82 4.20 -17.54 -18.91
C PHE A 82 4.23 -18.99 -19.42
N ALA A 83 3.60 -19.27 -20.56
CA ALA A 83 3.61 -20.59 -21.19
C ALA A 83 4.90 -20.88 -21.99
N ASN A 84 5.77 -19.89 -22.14
CA ASN A 84 6.96 -20.01 -22.97
C ASN A 84 8.14 -20.65 -22.23
N GLU A 85 8.31 -21.95 -22.44
CA GLU A 85 9.41 -22.74 -21.87
C GLU A 85 10.79 -22.26 -22.32
N ALA A 86 10.92 -21.65 -23.51
CA ALA A 86 12.22 -21.15 -23.99
C ALA A 86 12.65 -19.85 -23.27
N ALA A 87 11.69 -19.07 -22.75
CA ALA A 87 11.98 -17.90 -21.93
C ALA A 87 12.30 -18.28 -20.47
N LEU A 88 11.82 -19.44 -19.99
CA LEU A 88 12.04 -19.92 -18.63
C LEU A 88 13.50 -20.38 -18.46
N MET A 89 14.27 -19.62 -17.70
CA MET A 89 15.69 -19.90 -17.43
C MET A 89 15.89 -20.70 -16.14
N TRP A 90 15.00 -20.52 -15.16
CA TRP A 90 15.11 -21.20 -13.89
C TRP A 90 13.74 -21.32 -13.23
N HIS A 91 13.42 -22.52 -12.76
CA HIS A 91 12.29 -22.81 -11.91
C HIS A 91 12.76 -23.58 -10.67
N GLU A 92 12.33 -23.17 -9.49
CA GLU A 92 12.61 -23.86 -8.24
C GLU A 92 11.35 -23.82 -7.35
N SER A 93 10.95 -24.98 -6.83
CA SER A 93 9.72 -25.14 -6.04
C SER A 93 10.03 -25.35 -4.56
N ASN A 94 9.06 -25.07 -3.70
CA ASN A 94 9.13 -25.33 -2.25
C ASN A 94 10.27 -24.57 -1.52
N ILE A 95 10.58 -23.36 -1.94
CA ILE A 95 11.55 -22.48 -1.30
C ILE A 95 10.95 -21.95 0.02
N PRO A 96 11.56 -22.21 1.19
CA PRO A 96 11.00 -21.77 2.46
C PRO A 96 11.19 -20.26 2.66
N TYR A 97 10.08 -19.52 2.78
CA TYR A 97 10.11 -18.07 3.00
C TYR A 97 10.74 -17.70 4.37
N ALA A 98 11.62 -16.71 4.38
CA ALA A 98 12.24 -16.17 5.60
C ALA A 98 12.94 -17.22 6.50
N VAL A 99 13.56 -18.23 5.87
CA VAL A 99 14.43 -19.21 6.52
C VAL A 99 15.87 -19.03 6.03
N TRP A 100 16.76 -18.64 6.94
CA TRP A 100 18.18 -18.43 6.65
C TRP A 100 19.01 -19.66 7.01
N GLY A 101 19.94 -20.03 6.13
CA GLY A 101 20.85 -21.16 6.29
C GLY A 101 21.84 -21.23 5.11
N SER A 102 22.68 -22.26 5.06
CA SER A 102 23.57 -22.51 3.90
C SER A 102 22.76 -22.62 2.60
N GLU A 103 21.58 -23.23 2.70
CA GLU A 103 20.63 -23.43 1.61
C GLU A 103 19.80 -22.18 1.25
N SER A 104 19.99 -21.05 1.93
CA SER A 104 19.24 -19.83 1.61
C SER A 104 19.80 -19.08 0.41
N THR A 105 21.04 -19.37 0.01
CA THR A 105 21.65 -18.81 -1.20
C THR A 105 21.61 -19.85 -2.32
N ARG A 106 21.10 -19.41 -3.45
CA ARG A 106 20.97 -20.22 -4.67
C ARG A 106 21.70 -19.54 -5.81
N SER A 107 22.43 -20.31 -6.61
CA SER A 107 23.15 -19.80 -7.77
C SER A 107 23.04 -20.77 -8.93
N LEU A 108 22.78 -20.22 -10.12
CA LEU A 108 22.71 -20.95 -11.37
C LEU A 108 23.56 -20.22 -12.42
N SER A 109 24.47 -20.94 -13.05
CA SER A 109 25.30 -20.42 -14.15
C SER A 109 24.81 -21.00 -15.47
N LEU A 110 24.37 -20.14 -16.38
CA LEU A 110 23.81 -20.51 -17.66
C LEU A 110 24.38 -19.64 -18.79
N LYS A 111 24.47 -20.22 -19.98
CA LYS A 111 24.99 -19.53 -21.16
C LYS A 111 23.82 -19.05 -22.03
N TYR A 112 23.57 -17.75 -21.99
CA TYR A 112 22.55 -17.11 -22.82
C TYR A 112 23.09 -16.82 -24.23
N SER A 113 22.30 -17.13 -25.26
CA SER A 113 22.62 -16.82 -26.66
C SER A 113 21.74 -15.65 -27.14
N PRO A 114 22.27 -14.42 -27.24
CA PRO A 114 21.46 -13.26 -27.58
C PRO A 114 20.93 -13.30 -29.01
N SER A 115 19.71 -12.78 -29.19
CA SER A 115 19.12 -12.52 -30.50
C SER A 115 19.89 -11.45 -31.28
N GLU A 116 19.60 -11.30 -32.56
CA GLU A 116 20.13 -10.19 -33.37
C GLU A 116 19.69 -8.82 -32.84
N ALA A 117 18.47 -8.71 -32.30
CA ALA A 117 17.97 -7.46 -31.72
C ALA A 117 18.79 -7.03 -30.51
N VAL A 118 19.06 -7.95 -29.57
CA VAL A 118 19.91 -7.67 -28.40
C VAL A 118 21.34 -7.33 -28.81
N LYS A 119 21.90 -8.03 -29.81
CA LYS A 119 23.23 -7.70 -30.37
C LYS A 119 23.25 -6.30 -31.00
N ASN A 120 22.12 -5.83 -31.52
CA ASN A 120 21.93 -4.51 -32.10
C ASN A 120 21.42 -3.48 -31.06
N ASN A 121 21.92 -3.54 -29.82
CA ASN A 121 21.59 -2.63 -28.71
C ASN A 121 20.17 -2.80 -28.16
N GLY A 122 19.50 -3.93 -28.39
CA GLY A 122 18.22 -4.24 -27.76
C GLY A 122 18.34 -4.37 -26.24
N SER A 123 17.26 -4.06 -25.53
CA SER A 123 17.17 -4.29 -24.08
C SER A 123 16.89 -5.78 -23.79
N LEU A 124 17.34 -6.25 -22.64
CA LEU A 124 17.08 -7.59 -22.14
C LEU A 124 16.73 -7.52 -20.65
N TYR A 125 15.68 -8.25 -20.27
CA TYR A 125 15.12 -8.21 -18.93
C TYR A 125 15.05 -9.62 -18.32
N ALA A 126 15.30 -9.70 -17.02
CA ALA A 126 14.99 -10.82 -16.16
C ALA A 126 13.69 -10.52 -15.42
N HIS A 127 12.71 -11.41 -15.51
CA HIS A 127 11.46 -11.33 -14.77
C HIS A 127 11.44 -12.47 -13.76
N VAL A 128 11.47 -12.12 -12.48
CA VAL A 128 11.40 -13.09 -11.38
C VAL A 128 10.01 -13.03 -10.79
N TYR A 129 9.35 -14.17 -10.71
CA TYR A 129 8.06 -14.33 -10.07
C TYR A 129 8.18 -15.33 -8.93
N PHE A 130 7.47 -15.04 -7.85
CA PHE A 130 7.27 -15.92 -6.73
C PHE A 130 5.78 -16.11 -6.52
N ALA A 131 5.36 -17.33 -6.23
CA ALA A 131 4.01 -17.62 -5.78
C ALA A 131 4.05 -18.58 -4.59
N ARG A 132 2.99 -18.62 -3.78
CA ARG A 132 2.79 -19.72 -2.82
C ARG A 132 2.83 -21.04 -3.57
N SER A 133 3.50 -22.04 -3.01
CA SER A 133 3.66 -23.30 -3.72
C SER A 133 2.31 -23.91 -4.08
N GLY A 134 2.17 -24.31 -5.36
CA GLY A 134 0.90 -24.77 -5.92
C GLY A 134 -0.05 -23.68 -6.45
N TYR A 135 0.31 -22.40 -6.35
CA TYR A 135 -0.41 -21.30 -7.02
C TYR A 135 0.31 -20.87 -8.29
N PRO A 136 -0.41 -20.52 -9.37
CA PRO A 136 0.19 -20.02 -10.58
C PRO A 136 0.71 -18.59 -10.41
N ALA A 137 1.80 -18.27 -11.11
CA ALA A 137 2.33 -16.91 -11.20
C ALA A 137 1.71 -16.08 -12.34
N ASP A 138 1.01 -16.73 -13.29
CA ASP A 138 0.38 -16.08 -14.43
C ASP A 138 -0.93 -15.39 -14.02
N PRO A 139 -1.07 -14.07 -14.18
CA PRO A 139 -2.31 -13.35 -13.88
C PRO A 139 -3.51 -13.75 -14.73
N ASN A 140 -3.30 -14.45 -15.86
CA ASN A 140 -4.37 -14.92 -16.74
C ASN A 140 -4.90 -16.30 -16.33
N ASP A 141 -4.24 -16.98 -15.41
CA ASP A 141 -4.68 -18.30 -14.93
C ASP A 141 -5.95 -18.14 -14.06
N PRO A 142 -7.00 -18.96 -14.25
CA PRO A 142 -8.20 -18.90 -13.42
C PRO A 142 -7.94 -19.16 -11.93
N GLU A 143 -6.87 -19.86 -11.59
CA GLU A 143 -6.46 -20.14 -10.20
C GLU A 143 -5.53 -19.06 -9.62
N TYR A 144 -5.21 -18.02 -10.40
CA TYR A 144 -4.35 -16.92 -9.95
C TYR A 144 -4.97 -16.15 -8.79
N GLN A 145 -4.17 -15.98 -7.73
CA GLN A 145 -4.52 -15.16 -6.59
C GLN A 145 -3.55 -13.97 -6.48
N PRO A 146 -4.03 -12.71 -6.59
CA PRO A 146 -3.17 -11.52 -6.53
C PRO A 146 -2.35 -11.37 -5.24
N LEU A 147 -2.78 -12.00 -4.15
CA LEU A 147 -2.08 -11.99 -2.86
C LEU A 147 -1.23 -13.25 -2.62
N ALA A 148 -1.26 -14.22 -3.53
CA ALA A 148 -0.42 -15.42 -3.45
C ALA A 148 0.85 -15.28 -4.29
N ALA A 149 0.91 -14.34 -5.23
CA ALA A 149 2.02 -14.16 -6.15
C ALA A 149 2.53 -12.72 -6.18
N PHE A 150 3.82 -12.56 -6.45
CA PHE A 150 4.47 -11.27 -6.69
C PHE A 150 5.63 -11.45 -7.67
N GLY A 151 6.01 -10.38 -8.34
CA GLY A 151 7.12 -10.43 -9.29
C GLY A 151 7.89 -9.14 -9.37
N ARG A 152 9.09 -9.23 -9.92
CA ARG A 152 9.99 -8.10 -10.16
C ARG A 152 10.74 -8.28 -11.47
N THR A 153 10.81 -7.19 -12.23
CA THR A 153 11.65 -7.10 -13.43
C THR A 153 12.99 -6.45 -13.10
N HIS A 154 14.06 -6.98 -13.69
CA HIS A 154 15.41 -6.42 -13.65
C HIS A 154 15.99 -6.30 -15.06
N SER A 155 16.59 -5.16 -15.38
CA SER A 155 17.25 -4.95 -16.67
C SER A 155 18.64 -5.58 -16.67
N ILE A 156 18.84 -6.63 -17.48
CA ILE A 156 20.15 -7.26 -17.68
C ILE A 156 20.98 -6.42 -18.65
N VAL A 157 20.37 -6.02 -19.78
CA VAL A 157 20.96 -5.14 -20.78
C VAL A 157 19.99 -3.99 -21.00
N ALA A 158 20.47 -2.76 -20.82
CA ALA A 158 19.67 -1.56 -21.05
C ALA A 158 20.03 -0.92 -22.39
N TYR A 159 19.02 -0.60 -23.21
CA TYR A 159 19.20 0.23 -24.39
C TYR A 159 19.69 1.62 -23.99
N PHE A 160 20.78 2.07 -24.62
CA PHE A 160 21.22 3.45 -24.55
C PHE A 160 21.17 4.09 -25.96
N PRO A 161 20.42 5.19 -26.15
CA PRO A 161 20.42 5.89 -27.43
C PRO A 161 21.81 6.46 -27.70
N LYS A 162 22.24 6.42 -28.97
CA LYS A 162 23.50 7.02 -29.38
C LYS A 162 23.50 8.51 -29.03
N SER A 163 24.58 8.99 -28.43
CA SER A 163 24.74 10.41 -28.16
C SER A 163 24.67 11.18 -29.48
N ARG A 164 23.79 12.17 -29.55
CA ARG A 164 23.79 13.11 -30.67
C ARG A 164 24.89 14.11 -30.38
N ALA A 165 25.89 14.18 -31.24
CA ALA A 165 26.82 15.29 -31.21
C ALA A 165 26.01 16.55 -31.49
N ASP A 166 25.70 17.30 -30.44
CA ASP A 166 25.16 18.65 -30.55
C ASP A 166 26.15 19.43 -31.42
N LYS A 167 25.81 19.65 -32.69
CA LYS A 167 26.58 20.50 -33.59
C LYS A 167 26.40 21.96 -33.16
N LYS A 168 26.83 22.29 -31.95
CA LYS A 168 26.91 23.66 -31.44
C LYS A 168 28.17 24.26 -32.03
N LYS A 169 28.00 25.11 -33.03
CA LYS A 169 29.08 25.97 -33.54
C LYS A 169 29.37 27.01 -32.46
N SER A 170 30.57 26.98 -31.88
CA SER A 170 31.01 28.01 -30.92
C SER A 170 30.99 29.38 -31.60
N LEU A 171 30.19 30.32 -31.08
CA LEU A 171 30.07 31.70 -31.59
C LEU A 171 31.02 32.68 -30.90
N LEU A 172 31.79 32.22 -29.92
CA LEU A 172 32.73 33.03 -29.13
C LEU A 172 34.19 32.78 -29.53
N GLY A 173 34.43 32.28 -30.75
CA GLY A 173 35.78 32.14 -31.29
C GLY A 173 36.42 33.53 -31.41
N ASN A 174 37.29 33.85 -30.47
CA ASN A 174 38.01 35.11 -30.42
C ASN A 174 38.80 35.27 -31.73
N LYS A 175 38.43 36.28 -32.53
CA LYS A 175 39.20 36.71 -33.70
C LYS A 175 40.19 37.76 -33.20
N ASP A 176 41.30 37.32 -32.62
CA ASP A 176 42.44 38.19 -32.41
C ASP A 176 43.50 37.87 -33.49
N SER A 177 43.39 38.66 -34.56
CA SER A 177 44.47 39.34 -35.30
C SER A 177 45.81 38.63 -35.57
N ASP A 178 46.02 38.33 -36.85
CA ASP A 178 47.09 38.79 -37.75
C ASP A 178 48.60 38.61 -37.48
N GLU A 179 49.26 38.23 -38.59
CA GLU A 179 50.63 38.45 -39.05
C GLU A 179 51.83 37.61 -38.54
N GLY A 180 52.56 37.03 -39.52
CA GLY A 180 53.91 36.49 -39.35
C GLY A 180 54.27 35.40 -40.36
N GLY A 181 54.60 35.77 -41.60
CA GLY A 181 54.84 34.84 -42.72
C GLY A 181 56.14 34.04 -42.67
N THR A 182 56.31 33.11 -43.62
CA THR A 182 57.49 32.95 -44.50
C THR A 182 57.33 31.79 -45.49
N VAL A 183 57.97 31.98 -46.65
CA VAL A 183 57.96 31.19 -47.90
C VAL A 183 58.92 29.98 -47.82
N THR A 184 58.87 29.11 -48.84
CA THR A 184 59.81 28.05 -49.31
C THR A 184 59.56 26.63 -48.79
N LYS A 185 59.64 25.55 -49.59
CA LYS A 185 59.92 25.30 -51.02
C LYS A 185 59.24 23.97 -51.40
#